data_AF-A0A284RMV4-F1
#
_entry.id   AF-A0A284RMV4-F1
#
_cell.length_a   1.000
_cell.length_b   1.000
_cell.length_c   1.000
_cell.angle_alpha   90.00
_cell.angle_beta   90.00
_cell.angle_gamma   90.00
#
_symmetry.space_group_name_H-M   'P 1'
#
loop_
_entity.id
_entity.type
_entity.pdbx_description
1 polymer ?
#
loop_
_entity_poly.entity_id
_entity_poly.type
_entity_poly.pdbx_seq_one_letter_code
_entity_poly.pdbx_strand_id
1 'polypeptide(L)'
;MAPSNSPAIMAIGPAEFRVCITPGPRLAQYHITALEAYSEGLVEAHKSRRGDEIKQLHMQLMAILADVGVVTNWDCIVGAEMLPRRALLPPPPPPPPAPESDGLQKILHILHSSGFEPPEEISERNEWCTKIVEIAWKLSHEELRLLKKRCPSAVWAVLVFTLIRPTPARMLVGGHVCKVKIEDWDLFPVTMEPTCLNCVKKGHPCTYQNSKISKCRECALFGIGCPKDQTAGKRKLVEQEDERSQKRARYDTKAEEEIAELKAQIVQLQEQVAGITEVLNHRAVMHREVKGTLWEIFDALVDVIKKHRPR
;
A
#
# COMPACT_ATOMS: atom_id res chain seq x y z
N MET A 1 10.09 14.23 52.34
CA MET A 1 9.51 13.05 51.67
C MET A 1 8.40 13.54 50.76
N ALA A 2 8.58 13.50 49.44
CA ALA A 2 7.51 13.82 48.51
C ALA A 2 6.49 12.67 48.53
N PRO A 3 5.18 12.94 48.54
CA PRO A 3 4.18 11.88 48.46
C PRO A 3 4.34 11.14 47.14
N SER A 4 4.58 9.83 47.21
CA SER A 4 4.56 8.94 46.06
C SER A 4 3.13 8.85 45.55
N ASN A 5 2.78 9.66 44.55
CA ASN A 5 1.51 9.56 43.85
C ASN A 5 1.52 8.27 43.02
N SER A 6 0.92 7.21 43.57
CA SER A 6 0.62 6.01 42.78
C SER A 6 -0.21 6.41 41.56
N PRO A 7 0.12 5.91 40.36
CA PRO A 7 -0.63 6.25 39.16
C PRO A 7 -2.09 5.78 39.30
N ALA A 8 -3.03 6.63 38.88
CA ALA A 8 -4.46 6.32 38.95
C ALA A 8 -4.78 5.15 38.01
N ILE A 9 -5.27 4.04 38.56
CA ILE A 9 -5.72 2.87 37.79
C ILE A 9 -7.20 3.08 37.43
N MET A 10 -7.55 2.81 36.17
CA MET A 10 -8.91 2.93 35.65
C MET A 10 -9.42 1.56 35.19
N ALA A 11 -10.65 1.19 35.54
CA ALA A 11 -11.30 -0.04 35.07
C ALA A 11 -12.29 0.27 33.94
N ILE A 12 -12.20 -0.46 32.83
CA ILE A 12 -12.99 -0.26 31.61
C ILE A 12 -13.66 -1.57 31.21
N GLY A 13 -14.89 -1.48 30.70
CA GLY A 13 -15.65 -2.59 30.13
C GLY A 13 -16.79 -3.11 31.03
N PRO A 14 -17.66 -3.97 30.47
CA PRO A 14 -18.80 -4.57 31.16
C PRO A 14 -18.37 -5.55 32.27
N ALA A 15 -19.32 -5.99 33.09
CA ALA A 15 -19.02 -6.88 34.23
C ALA A 15 -18.39 -8.22 33.80
N GLU A 16 -18.76 -8.72 32.62
CA GLU A 16 -18.27 -9.97 32.05
C GLU A 16 -16.90 -9.85 31.38
N PHE A 17 -16.44 -8.62 31.11
CA PHE A 17 -15.13 -8.36 30.53
C PHE A 17 -14.59 -7.03 31.04
N ARG A 18 -13.65 -7.09 31.99
CA ARG A 18 -13.04 -5.90 32.60
C ARG A 18 -11.54 -5.86 32.41
N VAL A 19 -11.07 -4.70 31.95
CA VAL A 19 -9.66 -4.38 31.81
C VAL A 19 -9.31 -3.23 32.74
N CYS A 20 -8.27 -3.39 33.55
CA CYS A 20 -7.64 -2.30 34.28
C CYS A 20 -6.51 -1.71 33.44
N ILE A 21 -6.48 -0.38 33.30
CA ILE A 21 -5.43 0.34 32.60
C ILE A 21 -4.75 1.35 33.51
N THR A 22 -3.47 1.57 33.25
CA THR A 22 -2.70 2.71 33.74
C THR A 22 -2.58 3.74 32.61
N PRO A 23 -3.25 4.90 32.70
CA PRO A 23 -3.26 5.91 31.64
C PRO A 23 -1.86 6.34 31.21
N GLY A 24 -1.63 6.43 29.91
CA GLY A 24 -0.48 7.09 29.31
C GLY A 24 -0.72 8.58 29.07
N PRO A 25 0.34 9.35 28.74
CA PRO A 25 0.26 10.80 28.56
C PRO A 25 -0.63 11.24 27.38
N ARG A 26 -0.97 10.33 26.46
CA ARG A 26 -1.82 10.58 25.29
C ARG A 26 -3.22 9.97 25.43
N LEU A 27 -3.57 9.44 26.61
CA LEU A 27 -4.93 8.95 26.84
C LEU A 27 -5.92 10.12 26.69
N ALA A 28 -6.94 9.91 25.88
CA ALA A 28 -7.95 10.90 25.53
C ALA A 28 -9.33 10.25 25.62
N GLN A 29 -10.38 11.06 25.75
CA GLN A 29 -11.74 10.54 25.95
C GLN A 29 -12.18 9.55 24.86
N TYR A 30 -11.80 9.79 23.61
CA TYR A 30 -12.16 8.89 22.51
C TYR A 30 -11.52 7.50 22.63
N HIS A 31 -10.33 7.39 23.25
CA HIS A 31 -9.71 6.09 23.52
C HIS A 31 -10.51 5.33 24.57
N ILE A 32 -10.98 6.01 25.63
CA ILE A 32 -11.80 5.41 26.68
C ILE A 32 -13.10 4.89 26.07
N THR A 33 -13.80 5.73 25.31
CA THR A 33 -15.04 5.34 24.61
C THR A 33 -14.83 4.17 23.64
N ALA A 34 -13.72 4.14 22.92
CA ALA A 34 -13.39 3.02 22.03
C ALA A 34 -13.09 1.72 22.82
N LEU A 35 -12.35 1.81 23.92
CA LEU A 35 -12.09 0.66 24.81
C LEU A 35 -13.39 0.10 25.40
N GLU A 36 -14.32 0.96 25.83
CA GLU A 36 -15.65 0.56 26.30
C GLU A 36 -16.45 -0.14 25.19
N ALA A 37 -16.56 0.49 24.01
CA ALA A 37 -17.32 -0.06 22.89
C ALA A 37 -16.78 -1.41 22.39
N TYR A 38 -15.45 -1.56 22.29
CA TYR A 38 -14.84 -2.83 21.88
C TYR A 38 -15.00 -3.91 22.94
N SER A 39 -14.94 -3.54 24.23
CA SER A 39 -15.16 -4.46 25.34
C SER A 39 -16.60 -5.00 25.35
N GLU A 40 -17.60 -4.13 25.17
CA GLU A 40 -19.01 -4.51 25.06
C GLU A 40 -19.28 -5.36 23.82
N GLY A 41 -18.79 -4.93 22.66
CA GLY A 41 -18.92 -5.67 21.41
C GLY A 41 -18.29 -7.06 21.51
N LEU A 42 -17.18 -7.19 22.23
CA LEU A 42 -16.49 -8.47 22.42
C LEU A 42 -17.33 -9.44 23.25
N VAL A 43 -17.93 -8.98 24.36
CA VAL A 43 -18.84 -9.78 25.17
C VAL A 43 -20.03 -10.27 24.33
N GLU A 44 -20.63 -9.37 23.55
CA GLU A 44 -21.77 -9.73 22.71
C GLU A 44 -21.38 -10.73 21.60
N ALA A 45 -20.28 -10.47 20.88
CA ALA A 45 -19.79 -11.38 19.84
C ALA A 45 -19.43 -12.76 20.41
N HIS A 46 -18.89 -12.82 21.63
CA HIS A 46 -18.58 -14.07 22.33
C HIS A 46 -19.85 -14.84 22.73
N LYS A 47 -20.87 -14.14 23.26
CA LYS A 47 -22.20 -14.71 23.54
C LYS A 47 -22.84 -15.29 22.27
N SER A 48 -22.74 -14.57 21.14
CA SER A 48 -23.30 -15.02 19.85
C SER A 48 -22.41 -16.00 19.05
N ARG A 49 -21.21 -16.34 19.51
CA ARG A 49 -20.22 -17.19 18.81
C ARG A 49 -19.81 -16.68 17.41
N ARG A 50 -19.72 -15.36 17.22
CA ARG A 50 -19.35 -14.72 15.94
C ARG A 50 -17.82 -14.63 15.77
N GLY A 51 -17.19 -15.73 15.33
CA GLY A 51 -15.73 -15.90 15.34
C GLY A 51 -14.91 -14.81 14.62
N ASP A 52 -15.37 -14.30 13.48
CA ASP A 52 -14.61 -13.28 12.74
C ASP A 52 -14.74 -11.87 13.35
N GLU A 53 -15.90 -11.57 13.92
CA GLU A 53 -16.13 -10.33 14.66
C GLU A 53 -15.31 -10.28 15.96
N ILE A 54 -15.22 -11.42 16.66
CA ILE A 54 -14.31 -11.58 17.83
C ILE A 54 -12.87 -11.23 17.43
N LYS A 55 -12.37 -11.77 16.30
CA LYS A 55 -11.00 -11.45 15.82
C LYS A 55 -10.83 -9.97 15.52
N GLN A 56 -11.81 -9.36 14.86
CA GLN A 56 -11.75 -7.94 14.51
C GLN A 56 -11.73 -7.06 15.76
N LEU A 57 -12.62 -7.32 16.71
CA LEU A 57 -12.71 -6.60 17.97
C LEU A 57 -11.43 -6.77 18.81
N HIS A 58 -10.85 -7.98 18.83
CA HIS A 58 -9.54 -8.21 19.44
C HIS A 58 -8.44 -7.35 18.84
N MET A 59 -8.34 -7.29 17.51
CA MET A 59 -7.29 -6.49 16.87
C MET A 59 -7.43 -5.02 17.22
N GLN A 60 -8.65 -4.48 17.23
CA GLN A 60 -8.90 -3.08 17.57
C GLN A 60 -8.62 -2.77 19.05
N LEU A 61 -9.09 -3.63 19.96
CA LEU A 61 -8.83 -3.51 21.39
C LEU A 61 -7.32 -3.56 21.69
N MET A 62 -6.62 -4.55 21.13
CA MET A 62 -5.17 -4.71 21.33
C MET A 62 -4.35 -3.59 20.70
N ALA A 63 -4.81 -2.98 19.60
CA ALA A 63 -4.12 -1.84 19.00
C ALA A 63 -4.08 -0.63 19.94
N ILE A 64 -5.15 -0.37 20.69
CA ILE A 64 -5.20 0.71 21.68
C ILE A 64 -4.34 0.35 22.91
N LEU A 65 -4.49 -0.87 23.42
CA LEU A 65 -3.76 -1.33 24.61
C LEU A 65 -2.24 -1.48 24.40
N ALA A 66 -1.79 -1.65 23.15
CA ALA A 66 -0.37 -1.75 22.81
C ALA A 66 0.32 -0.39 22.56
N ASP A 67 -0.43 0.72 22.40
CA ASP A 67 0.18 2.05 22.29
C ASP A 67 0.58 2.53 23.70
N VAL A 68 1.87 2.40 24.02
CA VAL A 68 2.47 2.80 25.31
C VAL A 68 2.26 4.29 25.61
N GLY A 69 2.06 5.12 24.58
CA GLY A 69 1.71 6.53 24.75
C GLY A 69 0.29 6.72 25.28
N VAL A 70 -0.61 5.76 25.04
CA VAL A 70 -2.03 5.79 25.43
C VAL A 70 -2.28 4.97 26.70
N VAL A 71 -1.71 3.77 26.80
CA VAL A 71 -1.82 2.87 27.97
C VAL A 71 -0.43 2.40 28.36
N THR A 72 0.04 2.76 29.55
CA THR A 72 1.39 2.39 30.01
C THR A 72 1.46 0.95 30.53
N ASN A 73 0.36 0.48 31.14
CA ASN A 73 0.21 -0.90 31.58
C ASN A 73 -1.28 -1.26 31.60
N TRP A 74 -1.61 -2.53 31.39
CA TRP A 74 -2.97 -3.02 31.52
C TRP A 74 -3.01 -4.46 32.02
N ASP A 75 -4.13 -4.82 32.63
CA ASP A 75 -4.41 -6.18 33.10
C ASP A 75 -5.89 -6.52 32.90
N CYS A 76 -6.18 -7.79 32.60
CA CYS A 76 -7.56 -8.26 32.42
C CYS A 76 -8.03 -8.91 33.72
N ILE A 77 -9.00 -8.27 34.39
CA ILE A 77 -9.49 -8.73 35.70
C ILE A 77 -10.53 -9.84 35.52
N VAL A 78 -11.42 -9.69 34.53
CA VAL A 78 -12.53 -10.61 34.25
C VAL A 78 -12.63 -10.83 32.75
N GLY A 79 -12.89 -12.07 32.32
CA GLY A 79 -13.09 -12.43 30.91
C GLY A 79 -11.79 -12.69 30.15
N ALA A 80 -10.72 -13.11 30.84
CA ALA A 80 -9.42 -13.42 30.23
C ALA A 80 -9.55 -14.48 29.10
N GLU A 81 -10.46 -15.43 29.23
CA GLU A 81 -10.78 -16.43 28.21
C GLU A 81 -11.30 -15.84 26.89
N MET A 82 -11.84 -14.62 26.93
CA MET A 82 -12.26 -13.91 25.73
C MET A 82 -11.05 -13.40 24.97
N LEU A 83 -9.92 -13.10 25.63
CA LEU A 83 -8.71 -12.60 24.96
C LEU A 83 -7.96 -13.71 24.22
N PRO A 84 -7.23 -13.38 23.14
CA PRO A 84 -6.35 -14.34 22.49
C PRO A 84 -5.28 -14.81 23.48
N ARG A 85 -5.02 -16.13 23.56
CA ARG A 85 -4.03 -16.73 24.48
C ARG A 85 -2.66 -16.03 24.48
N ARG A 86 -2.28 -15.42 23.37
CA ARG A 86 -1.02 -14.67 23.22
C ARG A 86 -0.98 -13.37 24.02
N ALA A 87 -2.13 -12.78 24.35
CA ALA A 87 -2.25 -11.55 25.14
C ALA A 87 -2.17 -11.78 26.65
N LEU A 88 -2.40 -13.02 27.12
CA LEU A 88 -2.33 -13.39 28.55
C LEU A 88 -0.95 -13.89 28.97
N LEU A 89 -0.03 -14.09 28.02
CA LEU A 89 1.32 -14.49 28.35
C LEU A 89 2.07 -13.27 28.90
N PRO A 90 2.82 -13.40 30.01
CA PRO A 90 3.72 -12.34 30.41
C PRO A 90 4.61 -11.97 29.22
N PRO A 91 4.98 -10.68 29.07
CA PRO A 91 5.90 -10.29 28.01
C PRO A 91 7.08 -11.26 28.04
N PRO A 92 7.47 -11.86 26.90
CA PRO A 92 8.59 -12.78 26.90
C PRO A 92 9.74 -12.07 27.60
N PRO A 93 10.48 -12.75 28.50
CA PRO A 93 11.64 -12.15 29.14
C PRO A 93 12.46 -11.46 28.05
N PRO A 94 12.94 -10.22 28.28
CA PRO A 94 13.71 -9.49 27.28
C PRO A 94 14.71 -10.49 26.71
N PRO A 95 14.72 -10.71 25.38
CA PRO A 95 15.59 -11.70 24.80
C PRO A 95 16.99 -11.40 25.36
N PRO A 96 17.71 -12.42 25.88
CA PRO A 96 19.09 -12.20 26.31
C PRO A 96 19.77 -11.41 25.21
N PRO A 97 20.52 -10.33 25.52
CA PRO A 97 21.13 -9.46 24.52
C PRO A 97 21.73 -10.37 23.47
N ALA A 98 21.19 -10.31 22.25
CA ALA A 98 21.63 -11.19 21.18
C ALA A 98 23.15 -11.07 21.18
N PRO A 99 23.91 -12.19 21.31
CA PRO A 99 25.36 -12.11 21.30
C PRO A 99 25.69 -11.27 20.08
N GLU A 100 26.34 -10.12 20.29
CA GLU A 100 26.68 -9.19 19.23
C GLU A 100 27.24 -10.03 18.09
N SER A 101 26.56 -9.99 16.94
CA SER A 101 26.86 -10.85 15.82
C SER A 101 28.26 -10.50 15.30
N ASP A 102 29.26 -11.17 15.86
CA ASP A 102 30.65 -11.14 15.44
C ASP A 102 30.81 -11.69 14.01
N GLY A 103 29.73 -12.20 13.39
CA GLY A 103 29.77 -12.74 12.04
C GLY A 103 30.28 -11.73 11.00
N LEU A 104 29.82 -10.48 11.06
CA LEU A 104 30.28 -9.46 10.11
C LEU A 104 31.77 -9.16 10.29
N GLN A 105 32.23 -9.05 11.54
CA GLN A 105 33.63 -8.79 11.85
C GLN A 105 34.53 -9.96 11.46
N LYS A 106 34.08 -11.20 11.69
CA LYS A 106 34.78 -12.41 11.23
C LYS A 106 34.95 -12.43 9.71
N ILE A 107 33.90 -12.12 8.95
CA ILE A 107 34.01 -12.05 7.48
C ILE A 107 34.98 -10.95 7.08
N LEU A 108 34.86 -9.75 7.65
CA LEU A 108 35.78 -8.65 7.35
C LEU A 108 37.24 -9.02 7.69
N HIS A 109 37.48 -9.72 8.79
CA HIS A 109 38.81 -10.21 9.15
C HIS A 109 39.35 -11.23 8.13
N ILE A 110 38.52 -12.14 7.63
CA ILE A 110 38.89 -13.08 6.56
C ILE A 110 39.24 -12.31 5.27
N LEU A 111 38.42 -11.32 4.89
CA LEU A 111 38.66 -10.48 3.71
C LEU A 111 39.94 -9.66 3.84
N HIS A 112 40.18 -9.04 4.99
CA HIS A 112 41.39 -8.25 5.26
C HIS A 112 42.64 -9.11 5.24
N SER A 113 42.58 -10.32 5.84
CA SER A 113 43.72 -11.24 5.87
C SER A 113 44.11 -11.76 4.48
N SER A 114 43.17 -11.79 3.53
CA SER A 114 43.45 -12.14 2.13
C SER A 114 43.69 -10.93 1.22
N GLY A 115 43.86 -9.73 1.77
CA GLY A 115 44.06 -8.51 0.98
C GLY A 115 42.87 -8.12 0.10
N PHE A 116 41.66 -8.60 0.45
CA PHE A 116 40.45 -8.50 -0.37
C PHE A 116 40.55 -9.15 -1.75
N GLU A 117 41.43 -10.13 -1.91
CA GLU A 117 41.51 -10.95 -3.12
C GLU A 117 41.16 -12.41 -2.78
N PRO A 118 40.37 -13.10 -3.61
CA PRO A 118 40.18 -14.53 -3.47
C PRO A 118 41.49 -15.26 -3.79
N PRO A 119 41.81 -16.37 -3.10
CA PRO A 119 42.98 -17.19 -3.42
C PRO A 119 43.03 -17.60 -4.91
N GLU A 120 44.24 -17.69 -5.48
CA GLU A 120 44.44 -18.10 -6.88
C GLU A 120 44.11 -19.59 -7.09
N GLU A 121 44.50 -20.43 -6.14
CA GLU A 121 44.24 -21.87 -6.20
C GLU A 121 42.74 -22.17 -6.01
N ILE A 122 42.17 -22.99 -6.89
CA ILE A 122 40.74 -23.30 -6.90
C ILE A 122 40.30 -23.97 -5.59
N SER A 123 41.11 -24.87 -5.03
CA SER A 123 40.80 -25.58 -3.79
C SER A 123 40.69 -24.61 -2.61
N GLU A 124 41.72 -23.77 -2.41
CA GLU A 124 41.76 -22.76 -1.35
C GLU A 124 40.65 -21.72 -1.53
N ARG A 125 40.38 -21.28 -2.76
CA ARG A 125 39.30 -20.34 -3.07
C ARG A 125 37.95 -20.91 -2.66
N ASN A 126 37.69 -22.18 -2.94
CA ASN A 126 36.43 -22.82 -2.57
C ASN A 126 36.26 -22.91 -1.05
N GLU A 127 37.31 -23.28 -0.32
CA GLU A 127 37.29 -23.31 1.15
C GLU A 127 37.07 -21.90 1.73
N TRP A 128 37.79 -20.90 1.20
CA TRP A 128 37.66 -19.50 1.57
C TRP A 128 36.23 -18.98 1.37
N CYS A 129 35.63 -19.25 0.20
CA CYS A 129 34.25 -18.86 -0.09
C CYS A 129 33.26 -19.58 0.84
N THR A 130 33.48 -20.86 1.10
CA THR A 130 32.60 -21.67 1.97
C THR A 130 32.58 -21.10 3.38
N LYS A 131 33.76 -20.80 3.96
CA LYS A 131 33.87 -20.17 5.29
C LYS A 131 33.09 -18.85 5.37
N ILE A 132 33.23 -17.99 4.36
CA ILE A 132 32.52 -16.70 4.33
C ILE A 132 31.01 -16.91 4.21
N VAL A 133 30.57 -17.80 3.31
CA VAL A 133 29.14 -18.07 3.09
C VAL A 133 28.47 -18.68 4.33
N GLU A 134 29.14 -19.60 5.03
CA GLU A 134 28.62 -20.21 6.26
C GLU A 134 28.39 -19.19 7.38
N ILE A 135 29.29 -18.21 7.51
CA ILE A 135 29.12 -17.10 8.45
C ILE A 135 28.02 -16.16 7.95
N ALA A 136 28.03 -15.82 6.66
CA ALA A 136 27.09 -14.89 6.05
C ALA A 136 25.64 -15.38 6.16
N TRP A 137 25.40 -16.70 6.11
CA TRP A 137 24.06 -17.29 6.27
C TRP A 137 23.40 -16.96 7.61
N LYS A 138 24.20 -16.63 8.63
CA LYS A 138 23.73 -16.30 9.99
C LYS A 138 23.55 -14.79 10.19
N LEU A 139 23.93 -13.97 9.21
CA LEU A 139 23.81 -12.52 9.30
C LEU A 139 22.37 -12.07 9.07
N SER A 140 21.99 -10.99 9.75
CA SER A 140 20.77 -10.27 9.45
C SER A 140 20.83 -9.62 8.07
N HIS A 141 19.65 -9.26 7.53
CA HIS A 141 19.55 -8.59 6.24
C HIS A 141 20.33 -7.26 6.18
N GLU A 142 20.34 -6.52 7.30
CA GLU A 142 21.06 -5.26 7.42
C GLU A 142 22.58 -5.46 7.44
N GLU A 143 23.06 -6.51 8.13
CA GLU A 143 24.48 -6.88 8.10
C GLU A 143 24.92 -7.38 6.72
N LEU A 144 24.09 -8.13 6.00
CA LEU A 144 24.39 -8.54 4.62
C LEU A 144 24.48 -7.35 3.66
N ARG A 145 23.61 -6.35 3.82
CA ARG A 145 23.70 -5.08 3.08
C ARG A 145 25.00 -4.35 3.39
N LEU A 146 25.37 -4.29 4.66
CA LEU A 146 26.61 -3.64 5.10
C LEU A 146 27.85 -4.39 4.57
N LEU A 147 27.82 -5.74 4.60
CA LEU A 147 28.85 -6.58 4.02
C LEU A 147 29.02 -6.32 2.53
N LYS A 148 27.92 -6.32 1.76
CA LYS A 148 27.96 -6.02 0.32
C LYS A 148 28.56 -4.65 0.03
N LYS A 149 28.24 -3.63 0.84
CA LYS A 149 28.77 -2.27 0.69
C LYS A 149 30.28 -2.19 0.97
N ARG A 150 30.82 -3.04 1.86
CA ARG A 150 32.24 -3.05 2.24
C ARG A 150 33.09 -4.02 1.41
N CYS A 151 32.45 -4.93 0.69
CA CYS A 151 33.10 -5.96 -0.10
C CYS A 151 33.35 -5.44 -1.54
N PRO A 152 34.57 -5.58 -2.10
CA PRO A 152 34.79 -5.24 -3.51
C PRO A 152 33.88 -6.04 -4.44
N SER A 153 33.42 -5.41 -5.54
CA SER A 153 32.49 -6.05 -6.48
C SER A 153 32.99 -7.38 -7.04
N ALA A 154 34.29 -7.49 -7.32
CA ALA A 154 34.91 -8.72 -7.80
C ALA A 154 34.79 -9.87 -6.77
N VAL A 155 35.06 -9.57 -5.50
CA VAL A 155 34.92 -10.54 -4.40
C VAL A 155 33.46 -10.92 -4.21
N TRP A 156 32.56 -9.95 -4.22
CA TRP A 156 31.13 -10.23 -4.10
C TRP A 156 30.63 -11.14 -5.23
N ALA A 157 31.06 -10.89 -6.47
CA ALA A 157 30.73 -11.74 -7.60
C ALA A 157 31.26 -13.18 -7.43
N VAL A 158 32.45 -13.36 -6.85
CA VAL A 158 32.99 -14.69 -6.51
C VAL A 158 32.12 -15.40 -5.47
N LEU A 159 31.71 -14.70 -4.40
CA LEU A 159 30.82 -15.25 -3.38
C LEU A 159 29.43 -15.59 -3.94
N VAL A 160 28.87 -14.77 -4.84
CA VAL A 160 27.62 -15.09 -5.52
C VAL A 160 27.80 -16.30 -6.43
N PHE A 161 28.92 -16.39 -7.15
CA PHE A 161 29.20 -17.46 -8.09
C PHE A 161 29.26 -18.83 -7.42
N THR A 162 29.78 -18.93 -6.18
CA THR A 162 29.80 -20.21 -5.45
C THR A 162 28.41 -20.75 -5.12
N LEU A 163 27.39 -19.87 -5.10
CA LEU A 163 25.99 -20.22 -4.90
C LEU A 163 25.22 -20.40 -6.22
N ILE A 164 25.87 -20.20 -7.37
CA ILE A 164 25.31 -20.52 -8.68
C ILE A 164 25.57 -22.00 -8.96
N ARG A 165 24.54 -22.71 -9.42
CA ARG A 165 24.67 -24.13 -9.79
C ARG A 165 25.81 -24.32 -10.81
N PRO A 166 26.80 -25.18 -10.52
CA PRO A 166 27.94 -25.37 -11.40
C PRO A 166 27.52 -26.07 -12.69
N THR A 167 28.03 -25.57 -13.81
CA THR A 167 27.98 -26.27 -15.10
C THR A 167 29.28 -25.97 -15.87
N PRO A 168 29.74 -26.85 -16.77
CA PRO A 168 30.98 -26.61 -17.53
C PRO A 168 30.98 -25.31 -18.35
N ALA A 169 29.80 -24.81 -18.73
CA ALA A 169 29.65 -23.56 -19.48
C ALA A 169 29.66 -22.30 -18.60
N ARG A 170 29.53 -22.43 -17.27
CA ARG A 170 29.47 -21.32 -16.33
C ARG A 170 30.86 -21.08 -15.75
N MET A 171 31.56 -20.11 -16.33
CA MET A 171 32.83 -19.60 -15.79
C MET A 171 32.63 -18.15 -15.35
N LEU A 172 33.24 -17.79 -14.22
CA LEU A 172 33.28 -16.42 -13.74
C LEU A 172 34.47 -15.70 -14.39
N VAL A 173 34.19 -14.67 -15.19
CA VAL A 173 35.21 -13.85 -15.86
C VAL A 173 34.87 -12.38 -15.64
N GLY A 174 35.71 -11.65 -14.92
CA GLY A 174 35.52 -10.21 -14.67
C GLY A 174 34.15 -9.86 -14.07
N GLY A 175 33.66 -10.65 -13.11
CA GLY A 175 32.35 -10.45 -12.48
C GLY A 175 31.14 -10.87 -13.33
N HIS A 176 31.37 -11.52 -14.47
CA HIS A 176 30.34 -12.04 -15.36
C HIS A 176 30.30 -13.56 -15.38
N VAL A 177 29.10 -14.12 -15.50
CA VAL A 177 28.88 -15.53 -15.85
C VAL A 177 28.14 -15.56 -17.18
N CYS A 178 28.75 -16.17 -18.19
CA CYS A 178 28.32 -16.01 -19.58
C CYS A 178 28.32 -14.51 -19.97
N LYS A 179 27.15 -13.94 -20.30
CA LYS A 179 26.97 -12.51 -20.64
C LYS A 179 26.32 -11.71 -19.51
N VAL A 180 26.21 -12.28 -18.31
CA VAL A 180 25.42 -11.71 -17.21
C VAL A 180 26.34 -11.23 -16.11
N LYS A 181 26.23 -9.95 -15.77
CA LYS A 181 26.92 -9.35 -14.63
C LYS A 181 26.24 -9.78 -13.33
N ILE A 182 26.99 -10.35 -12.38
CA ILE A 182 26.42 -10.92 -11.13
C ILE A 182 26.81 -10.16 -9.87
N GLU A 183 27.63 -9.11 -9.95
CA GLU A 183 28.04 -8.33 -8.76
C GLU A 183 26.87 -7.65 -8.03
N ASP A 184 25.77 -7.38 -8.75
CA ASP A 184 24.57 -6.78 -8.18
C ASP A 184 23.58 -7.81 -7.62
N TRP A 185 23.86 -9.11 -7.75
CA TRP A 185 22.98 -10.15 -7.23
C TRP A 185 23.05 -10.20 -5.71
N ASP A 186 21.99 -10.70 -5.09
CA ASP A 186 21.96 -10.96 -3.65
C ASP A 186 22.86 -12.16 -3.32
N LEU A 187 23.39 -12.31 -2.11
CA LEU A 187 24.16 -13.52 -1.79
C LEU A 187 23.19 -14.71 -1.64
N PHE A 188 22.16 -14.52 -0.81
CA PHE A 188 21.10 -15.49 -0.57
C PHE A 188 19.81 -15.01 -1.25
N PRO A 189 19.48 -15.53 -2.45
CA PRO A 189 18.32 -15.05 -3.17
C PRO A 189 17.02 -15.60 -2.59
N VAL A 190 15.96 -14.78 -2.69
CA VAL A 190 14.60 -15.21 -2.34
C VAL A 190 14.02 -16.08 -3.46
N THR A 191 13.29 -17.13 -3.08
CA THR A 191 12.51 -17.95 -4.01
C THR A 191 11.52 -17.09 -4.78
N MET A 192 11.43 -17.30 -6.09
CA MET A 192 10.49 -16.60 -6.94
C MET A 192 9.13 -17.30 -6.91
N GLU A 193 8.12 -16.57 -6.46
CA GLU A 193 6.73 -17.02 -6.41
C GLU A 193 5.83 -16.14 -7.30
N PRO A 194 5.10 -16.73 -8.27
CA PRO A 194 5.14 -18.13 -8.67
C PRO A 194 6.45 -18.49 -9.40
N THR A 195 6.88 -19.75 -9.28
CA THR A 195 8.00 -20.33 -10.03
C THR A 195 7.75 -20.16 -11.54
N CYS A 196 8.77 -19.77 -12.30
CA CYS A 196 8.60 -19.59 -13.74
C CYS A 196 8.54 -20.93 -14.49
N LEU A 197 7.83 -20.95 -15.63
CA LEU A 197 7.60 -22.20 -16.39
C LEU A 197 8.90 -22.86 -16.85
N ASN A 198 9.94 -22.07 -17.15
CA ASN A 198 11.25 -22.59 -17.52
C ASN A 198 11.89 -23.37 -16.38
N CYS A 199 11.88 -22.81 -15.16
CA CYS A 199 12.43 -23.47 -13.97
C CYS A 199 11.64 -24.73 -13.61
N VAL A 200 10.30 -24.68 -13.68
CA VAL A 200 9.44 -25.86 -13.46
C VAL A 200 9.80 -26.96 -14.44
N LYS A 201 9.84 -26.65 -15.75
CA LYS A 201 10.14 -27.62 -16.82
C LYS A 201 11.54 -28.24 -16.69
N LYS A 202 12.51 -27.47 -16.19
CA LYS A 202 13.90 -27.91 -16.05
C LYS A 202 14.25 -28.46 -14.66
N GLY A 203 13.33 -28.39 -13.70
CA GLY A 203 13.51 -28.92 -12.35
C GLY A 203 14.62 -28.22 -11.55
N HIS A 204 14.87 -26.94 -11.77
CA HIS A 204 15.89 -26.19 -11.01
C HIS A 204 15.26 -25.10 -10.12
N PRO A 205 15.94 -24.70 -9.02
CA PRO A 205 15.46 -23.62 -8.15
C PRO A 205 15.19 -22.33 -8.93
N CYS A 206 14.02 -21.73 -8.70
CA CYS A 206 13.66 -20.45 -9.29
C CYS A 206 13.83 -19.38 -8.22
N THR A 207 14.92 -18.62 -8.29
CA THR A 207 15.24 -17.58 -7.31
C THR A 207 15.52 -16.25 -7.99
N TYR A 208 15.18 -15.15 -7.33
CA TYR A 208 15.42 -13.80 -7.86
C TYR A 208 16.93 -13.50 -7.97
N GLN A 209 17.31 -12.63 -8.91
CA GLN A 209 18.69 -12.11 -8.98
C GLN A 209 18.95 -11.20 -7.78
N ASN A 210 18.06 -10.22 -7.62
CA ASN A 210 17.93 -9.36 -6.45
C ASN A 210 16.49 -8.83 -6.34
N SER A 211 16.19 -8.11 -5.25
CA SER A 211 14.86 -7.52 -4.98
C SER A 211 14.30 -6.57 -6.06
N LYS A 212 15.12 -6.03 -6.97
CA LYS A 212 14.70 -5.04 -7.97
C LYS A 212 14.39 -5.66 -9.35
N ILE A 213 14.83 -6.89 -9.60
CA ILE A 213 14.79 -7.50 -10.94
C ILE A 213 13.73 -8.60 -11.01
N SER A 214 12.88 -8.56 -12.03
CA SER A 214 11.75 -9.48 -12.22
C SER A 214 12.11 -10.84 -12.83
N LYS A 215 13.39 -11.06 -13.15
CA LYS A 215 13.92 -12.24 -13.86
C LYS A 215 14.69 -13.14 -12.90
N CYS A 216 14.42 -14.45 -12.93
CA CYS A 216 15.13 -15.41 -12.06
C CYS A 216 16.58 -15.63 -12.53
N ARG A 217 17.45 -16.09 -11.62
CA ARG A 217 18.87 -16.32 -11.89
C ARG A 217 19.10 -17.25 -13.07
N GLU A 218 18.44 -18.39 -13.11
CA GLU A 218 18.67 -19.39 -14.16
C GLU A 218 18.24 -18.84 -15.54
N CYS A 219 17.05 -18.24 -15.67
CA CYS A 219 16.66 -17.59 -16.93
C CYS A 219 17.61 -16.46 -17.33
N ALA A 220 18.19 -15.74 -16.36
CA ALA A 220 19.20 -14.72 -16.63
C ALA A 220 20.44 -15.36 -17.27
N LEU A 221 21.01 -16.39 -16.64
CA LEU A 221 22.18 -17.12 -17.12
C LEU A 221 21.97 -17.77 -18.50
N PHE A 222 20.75 -18.23 -18.78
CA PHE A 222 20.39 -18.78 -20.11
C PHE A 222 20.09 -17.70 -21.15
N GLY A 223 20.00 -16.42 -20.78
CA GLY A 223 19.66 -15.34 -21.72
C GLY A 223 18.21 -15.37 -22.23
N ILE A 224 17.31 -16.14 -21.58
CA ILE A 224 15.91 -16.32 -22.02
C ILE A 224 14.94 -15.51 -21.15
N GLY A 225 13.73 -15.25 -21.64
CA GLY A 225 12.67 -14.62 -20.83
C GLY A 225 12.26 -15.48 -19.62
N CYS A 226 11.68 -14.85 -18.60
CA CYS A 226 11.10 -15.54 -17.45
C CYS A 226 9.57 -15.58 -17.60
N PRO A 227 9.00 -16.61 -18.28
CA PRO A 227 7.56 -16.71 -18.44
C PRO A 227 6.94 -16.98 -17.06
N LYS A 228 6.33 -15.94 -16.48
CA LYS A 228 5.52 -16.07 -15.28
C LYS A 228 4.25 -16.82 -15.67
N ASP A 229 3.86 -17.80 -14.86
CA ASP A 229 2.62 -18.54 -15.07
C ASP A 229 1.44 -17.55 -15.00
N GLN A 230 0.88 -17.19 -16.16
CA GLN A 230 -0.23 -16.24 -16.23
C GLN A 230 -1.52 -16.83 -15.66
N THR A 231 -1.55 -18.11 -15.28
CA THR A 231 -2.76 -18.74 -14.71
C THR A 231 -3.03 -18.31 -13.27
N ALA A 232 -2.00 -18.00 -12.46
CA ALA A 232 -2.19 -17.45 -11.11
C ALA A 232 -2.60 -15.97 -11.13
N GLY A 233 -2.17 -15.23 -12.16
CA GLY A 233 -2.60 -13.86 -12.41
C GLY A 233 -4.03 -13.78 -12.93
N LYS A 234 -4.47 -14.71 -13.80
CA LYS A 234 -5.81 -14.68 -14.40
C LYS A 234 -6.95 -14.91 -13.39
N ARG A 235 -6.80 -15.70 -12.33
CA ARG A 235 -7.90 -15.83 -11.34
C ARG A 235 -8.12 -14.56 -10.53
N LYS A 236 -7.04 -13.86 -10.13
CA LYS A 236 -7.15 -12.58 -9.43
C LYS A 236 -7.48 -11.41 -10.37
N LEU A 237 -7.00 -11.43 -11.63
CA LEU A 237 -7.38 -10.41 -12.60
C LEU A 237 -8.82 -10.58 -13.07
N VAL A 238 -9.35 -11.79 -13.25
CA VAL A 238 -10.75 -11.97 -13.66
C VAL A 238 -11.70 -11.50 -12.55
N GLU A 239 -11.45 -11.82 -11.27
CA GLU A 239 -12.28 -11.27 -10.18
C GLU A 239 -12.14 -9.74 -10.03
N GLN A 240 -10.94 -9.18 -10.25
CA GLN A 240 -10.70 -7.74 -10.13
C GLN A 240 -11.09 -6.95 -11.39
N GLU A 241 -11.12 -7.59 -12.56
CA GLU A 241 -11.58 -7.07 -13.85
C GLU A 241 -13.10 -7.20 -13.96
N ASP A 242 -13.72 -8.21 -13.35
CA ASP A 242 -15.17 -8.29 -13.15
C ASP A 242 -15.63 -7.22 -12.14
N GLU A 243 -14.91 -7.01 -11.03
CA GLU A 243 -15.20 -5.87 -10.14
C GLU A 243 -14.96 -4.51 -10.80
N ARG A 244 -13.91 -4.36 -11.61
CA ARG A 244 -13.66 -3.11 -12.36
C ARG A 244 -14.65 -2.92 -13.51
N SER A 245 -15.10 -3.98 -14.15
CA SER A 245 -16.10 -3.93 -15.22
C SER A 245 -17.49 -3.67 -14.64
N GLN A 246 -17.83 -4.24 -13.47
CA GLN A 246 -19.04 -3.87 -12.73
C GLN A 246 -18.98 -2.45 -12.19
N LYS A 247 -17.81 -1.98 -11.72
CA LYS A 247 -17.66 -0.56 -11.33
C LYS A 247 -17.77 0.37 -12.53
N ARG A 248 -17.14 0.05 -13.68
CA ARG A 248 -17.29 0.84 -14.92
C ARG A 248 -18.72 0.86 -15.41
N ALA A 249 -19.40 -0.28 -15.46
CA ALA A 249 -20.82 -0.34 -15.81
C ALA A 249 -21.69 0.52 -14.89
N ARG A 250 -21.40 0.55 -13.57
CA ARG A 250 -22.12 1.45 -12.63
C ARG A 250 -21.80 2.93 -12.84
N TYR A 251 -20.57 3.28 -13.22
CA TYR A 251 -20.21 4.65 -13.55
C TYR A 251 -20.81 5.09 -14.89
N ASP A 252 -20.87 4.19 -15.87
CA ASP A 252 -21.46 4.45 -17.18
C ASP A 252 -22.97 4.65 -17.06
N THR A 253 -23.68 3.82 -16.27
CA THR A 253 -25.12 4.04 -16.01
C THR A 253 -25.39 5.36 -15.30
N LYS A 254 -24.54 5.73 -14.33
CA LYS A 254 -24.71 7.00 -13.63
C LYS A 254 -24.44 8.20 -14.55
N ALA A 255 -23.43 8.10 -15.42
CA ALA A 255 -23.16 9.13 -16.43
C ALA A 255 -24.30 9.23 -17.45
N GLU A 256 -24.92 8.12 -17.84
CA GLU A 256 -26.09 8.11 -18.72
C GLU A 256 -27.31 8.76 -18.07
N GLU A 257 -27.55 8.51 -16.78
CA GLU A 257 -28.60 9.17 -15.99
C GLU A 257 -28.35 10.70 -15.90
N GLU A 258 -27.13 11.14 -15.58
CA GLU A 258 -26.76 12.56 -15.54
C GLU A 258 -26.92 13.23 -16.91
N ILE A 259 -26.54 12.55 -18.01
CA ILE A 259 -26.73 13.05 -19.38
C ILE A 259 -28.22 13.15 -19.72
N ALA A 260 -29.04 12.19 -19.32
CA ALA A 260 -30.48 12.21 -19.56
C ALA A 260 -31.15 13.37 -18.80
N GLU A 261 -30.75 13.62 -17.56
CA GLU A 261 -31.23 14.76 -16.76
C GLU A 261 -30.84 16.11 -17.39
N LEU A 262 -29.58 16.27 -17.80
CA LEU A 262 -29.11 17.48 -18.47
C LEU A 262 -29.85 17.72 -19.80
N LYS A 263 -30.14 16.68 -20.57
CA LYS A 263 -30.95 16.80 -21.79
C LYS A 263 -32.37 17.28 -21.51
N ALA A 264 -33.01 16.79 -20.45
CA ALA A 264 -34.34 17.25 -20.06
C ALA A 264 -34.32 18.74 -19.66
N GLN A 265 -33.31 19.19 -18.92
CA GLN A 265 -33.14 20.61 -18.57
C GLN A 265 -32.94 21.49 -19.80
N ILE A 266 -32.18 21.03 -20.81
CA ILE A 266 -31.98 21.78 -22.07
C ILE A 266 -33.32 21.98 -22.80
N VAL A 267 -34.16 20.95 -22.89
CA VAL A 267 -35.48 21.06 -23.53
C VAL A 267 -36.36 22.07 -22.80
N GLN A 268 -36.38 22.03 -21.47
CA GLN A 268 -37.14 23.00 -20.66
C GLN A 268 -36.65 24.45 -20.87
N LEU A 269 -35.33 24.66 -20.95
CA LEU A 269 -34.75 25.97 -21.24
C LEU A 269 -35.11 26.47 -22.64
N GLN A 270 -35.17 25.58 -23.64
CA GLN A 270 -35.57 25.93 -25.00
C GLN A 270 -37.03 26.41 -25.06
N GLU A 271 -37.93 25.77 -24.31
CA GLU A 271 -39.33 26.21 -24.19
C GLU A 271 -39.44 27.60 -23.53
N GLN A 272 -38.65 27.85 -22.48
CA GLN A 272 -38.61 29.17 -21.83
C GLN A 272 -38.10 30.26 -22.78
N VAL A 273 -37.04 29.97 -23.55
CA VAL A 273 -36.50 30.91 -24.55
C VAL A 273 -37.52 31.18 -25.65
N ALA A 274 -38.25 30.16 -26.10
CA ALA A 274 -39.33 30.34 -27.07
C ALA A 274 -40.42 31.29 -26.54
N GLY A 275 -40.87 31.09 -25.29
CA GLY A 275 -41.84 31.97 -24.64
C GLY A 275 -41.35 33.41 -24.50
N ILE A 276 -40.10 33.62 -24.09
CA ILE A 276 -39.49 34.96 -24.02
C ILE A 276 -39.44 35.62 -25.40
N THR A 277 -39.08 34.85 -26.43
CA THR A 277 -39.00 35.33 -27.82
C THR A 277 -40.37 35.79 -28.33
N GLU A 278 -41.43 35.06 -28.01
CA GLU A 278 -42.80 35.45 -28.34
C GLU A 278 -43.21 36.77 -27.68
N VAL A 279 -42.90 36.93 -26.38
CA VAL A 279 -43.17 38.18 -25.64
C VAL A 279 -42.39 39.36 -26.24
N LEU A 280 -41.12 39.16 -26.61
CA LEU A 280 -40.30 40.20 -27.24
C LEU A 280 -40.84 40.58 -28.62
N ASN A 281 -41.27 39.60 -29.42
CA ASN A 281 -41.90 39.85 -30.72
C ASN A 281 -43.20 40.63 -30.56
N HIS A 282 -44.06 40.26 -29.61
CA HIS A 282 -45.28 40.99 -29.31
C HIS A 282 -44.99 42.44 -28.89
N ARG A 283 -43.99 42.66 -28.02
CA ARG A 283 -43.55 44.01 -27.63
C ARG A 283 -43.02 44.82 -28.82
N ALA A 284 -42.31 44.20 -29.75
CA ALA A 284 -41.81 44.85 -30.95
C ALA A 284 -42.92 45.26 -31.93
N VAL A 285 -44.01 44.48 -31.99
CA VAL A 285 -45.22 44.84 -32.75
C VAL A 285 -45.91 46.03 -32.09
N MET A 286 -46.19 45.98 -30.79
CA MET A 286 -46.79 47.09 -30.05
C MET A 286 -45.99 48.39 -30.19
N HIS A 287 -44.65 48.32 -30.13
CA HIS A 287 -43.80 49.50 -30.29
C HIS A 287 -43.84 50.05 -31.73
N ARG A 288 -44.03 49.20 -32.75
CA ARG A 288 -44.23 49.64 -34.15
C ARG A 288 -45.59 50.33 -34.31
N GLU A 289 -46.65 49.79 -33.73
CA GLU A 289 -48.00 50.37 -33.77
C GLU A 289 -48.02 51.75 -33.10
N VAL A 290 -47.46 51.87 -31.88
CA VAL A 290 -47.36 53.15 -31.17
C VAL A 290 -46.56 54.19 -31.98
N LYS A 291 -45.46 53.78 -32.62
CA LYS A 291 -44.70 54.67 -33.52
C LYS A 291 -45.49 55.12 -34.74
N GLY A 292 -46.30 54.22 -35.32
CA GLY A 292 -47.20 54.54 -36.44
C GLY A 292 -48.24 55.58 -36.03
N THR A 293 -48.93 55.36 -34.91
CA THR A 293 -49.92 56.31 -34.38
C THR A 293 -49.31 57.67 -34.04
N LEU A 294 -48.09 57.72 -33.47
CA LEU A 294 -47.40 58.98 -33.21
C LEU A 294 -47.06 59.75 -34.51
N TRP A 295 -46.72 59.03 -35.58
CA TRP A 295 -46.50 59.64 -36.90
C TRP A 295 -47.78 60.22 -37.49
N GLU A 296 -48.89 59.50 -37.40
CA GLU A 296 -50.20 60.01 -37.85
C GLU A 296 -50.64 61.27 -37.08
N ILE A 297 -50.41 61.28 -35.74
CA ILE A 297 -50.66 62.48 -34.91
C ILE A 297 -49.77 63.64 -35.35
N PHE A 298 -48.49 63.36 -35.62
CA PHE A 298 -47.54 64.39 -36.08
C PHE A 298 -47.96 64.98 -37.43
N ASP A 299 -48.32 64.15 -38.40
CA ASP A 299 -48.78 64.60 -39.72
C ASP A 299 -50.09 65.42 -39.61
N ALA A 300 -51.04 64.97 -38.79
CA ALA A 300 -52.26 65.73 -38.51
C ALA A 300 -51.97 67.11 -37.89
N LEU A 301 -51.02 67.18 -36.95
CA LEU A 301 -50.58 68.45 -36.35
C LEU A 301 -49.91 69.36 -37.38
N VAL A 302 -49.04 68.81 -38.23
CA VAL A 302 -48.39 69.56 -39.32
C VAL A 302 -49.43 70.14 -40.27
N ASP A 303 -50.47 69.39 -40.62
CA ASP A 303 -51.55 69.86 -41.49
C ASP A 303 -52.42 70.93 -40.84
N VAL A 304 -52.71 70.82 -39.53
CA VAL A 304 -53.39 71.88 -38.77
C VAL A 304 -52.56 73.16 -38.76
N ILE A 305 -51.25 73.07 -38.51
CA ILE A 305 -50.33 74.20 -38.51
C ILE A 305 -50.29 74.85 -39.91
N LYS A 306 -50.19 74.06 -40.98
CA LYS A 306 -50.23 74.59 -42.36
C LYS A 306 -51.52 75.33 -42.67
N LYS A 307 -52.68 74.81 -42.21
CA LYS A 307 -53.99 75.46 -42.42
C LYS A 307 -54.14 76.79 -41.67
N HIS A 308 -53.48 76.95 -40.54
CA HIS A 308 -53.61 78.13 -39.67
C HIS A 308 -52.45 79.11 -39.80
N ARG A 309 -51.51 78.88 -40.72
CA ARG A 309 -50.44 79.83 -41.02
C ARG A 309 -51.03 80.99 -41.82
N PRO A 310 -51.12 82.21 -41.25
CA PRO A 310 -51.58 83.37 -42.01
C PRO A 310 -50.62 83.59 -43.19
N ARG A 311 -51.21 83.83 -44.37
CA ARG A 311 -50.48 84.17 -45.59
C ARG A 311 -49.73 85.49 -45.44
#